data_AF-X6PAP5-F1
#
_entry.id   AF-X6PAP5-F1
#
_cell.length_a   1.000
_cell.length_b   1.000
_cell.length_c   1.000
_cell.angle_alpha   90.00
_cell.angle_beta   90.00
_cell.angle_gamma   90.00
#
_symmetry.space_group_name_H-M   'P 1'
#
loop_
_entity.id
_entity.type
_entity.pdbx_description
1 polymer ?
#
loop_
_entity_poly.entity_id
_entity_poly.type
_entity_poly.pdbx_seq_one_letter_code
_entity_poly.pdbx_strand_id
1 'polypeptide(L)'
;KQSKEGIILGEKEVRESQCSYKGKIKEMKDHLDKSCQLISIQQIIALIKELQLQLQTEKVKTVLLLFFCSFIIIFDELKEIHLKSNTEIQQLNKKIDALQHESVKKDKQIIELTNDIQQVKSEKEINEKKQSEEISKMNNDNKILKQQLLKKESQFKNNQTHHHDEDKKEIDSYHQLLQTKSNSPSKFNFDLFRSSSKLINTFTGHTSSVFSIDCSTFDDCQFICSGSADGTVRVWD
;
A
#
# COMPACT_ATOMS: atom_id res chain seq x y z
N LYS A 1 16.12 -39.13 47.37
CA LYS A 1 15.67 -38.56 48.66
C LYS A 1 14.19 -38.86 48.78
N GLN A 2 13.83 -39.74 49.73
CA GLN A 2 12.48 -40.25 49.96
C GLN A 2 11.52 -39.13 50.40
N SER A 3 10.26 -39.17 49.96
CA SER A 3 9.14 -38.85 50.83
C SER A 3 7.98 -39.80 50.48
N LYS A 4 7.79 -40.78 51.37
CA LYS A 4 6.63 -41.67 51.41
C LYS A 4 5.67 -41.03 52.41
N GLU A 5 4.59 -40.41 51.96
CA GLU A 5 3.45 -40.14 52.83
C GLU A 5 2.59 -41.40 52.88
N GLY A 6 2.88 -42.23 53.89
CA GLY A 6 2.06 -43.37 54.25
C GLY A 6 0.83 -42.89 55.01
N ILE A 7 -0.34 -43.05 54.39
CA ILE A 7 -1.62 -43.02 55.10
C ILE A 7 -1.64 -44.24 56.02
N ILE A 8 -1.59 -44.01 57.33
CA ILE A 8 -1.80 -45.04 58.35
C ILE A 8 -3.28 -45.40 58.33
N LEU A 9 -3.64 -46.42 57.55
CA LEU A 9 -4.90 -47.14 57.74
C LEU A 9 -4.68 -48.12 58.89
N GLY A 10 -5.31 -47.84 60.03
CA GLY A 10 -5.20 -48.63 61.24
C GLY A 10 -5.41 -50.12 60.99
N GLU A 11 -4.49 -50.91 61.52
CA GLU A 11 -4.59 -52.36 61.63
C GLU A 11 -5.89 -52.71 62.38
N LYS A 12 -6.94 -53.09 61.64
CA LYS A 12 -8.00 -53.89 62.24
C LYS A 12 -7.46 -55.31 62.32
N GLU A 13 -7.01 -55.69 63.52
CA GLU A 13 -6.90 -57.09 63.91
C GLU A 13 -8.15 -57.83 63.42
N VAL A 14 -7.95 -58.77 62.50
CA VAL A 14 -8.98 -59.71 62.08
C VAL A 14 -9.19 -60.63 63.27
N ARG A 15 -10.10 -60.25 64.18
CA ARG A 15 -10.65 -61.19 65.15
C ARG A 15 -11.29 -62.31 64.35
N GLU A 16 -10.71 -63.51 64.41
CA GLU A 16 -11.32 -64.73 63.89
C GLU A 16 -12.67 -64.92 64.57
N SER A 17 -13.72 -64.42 63.93
CA SER A 17 -15.08 -64.64 64.37
C SER A 17 -15.42 -66.10 63.99
N GLN A 18 -15.16 -67.02 64.90
CA GLN A 18 -15.53 -68.43 64.74
C GLN A 18 -16.71 -68.75 65.64
N CYS A 19 -17.81 -69.23 65.04
CA CYS A 19 -18.97 -69.73 65.77
C CYS A 19 -18.95 -71.27 65.79
N SER A 20 -18.90 -71.85 66.99
CA SER A 20 -18.85 -73.30 67.20
C SER A 20 -20.23 -73.92 67.44
N TYR A 21 -21.25 -73.50 66.69
CA TYR A 21 -22.63 -73.98 66.84
C TYR A 21 -22.72 -75.51 66.61
N LYS A 22 -23.29 -76.24 67.60
CA LYS A 22 -23.47 -77.71 67.57
C LYS A 22 -24.94 -78.16 67.60
N GLY A 23 -25.88 -77.30 67.19
CA GLY A 23 -27.31 -77.62 67.16
C GLY A 23 -27.78 -78.31 65.86
N LYS A 24 -29.10 -78.55 65.74
CA LYS A 24 -29.69 -79.20 64.56
C LYS A 24 -29.66 -78.27 63.35
N ILE A 25 -29.32 -78.79 62.16
CA ILE A 25 -29.21 -78.00 60.90
C ILE A 25 -30.45 -77.14 60.60
N LYS A 26 -31.66 -77.63 60.91
CA LYS A 26 -32.92 -76.90 60.69
C LYS A 26 -33.04 -75.59 61.49
N GLU A 27 -32.30 -75.46 62.60
CA GLU A 27 -32.29 -74.28 63.49
C GLU A 27 -31.08 -73.37 63.23
N MET A 28 -30.18 -73.75 62.30
CA MET A 28 -28.97 -73.01 61.98
C MET A 28 -29.28 -71.62 61.38
N LYS A 29 -30.35 -71.50 60.60
CA LYS A 29 -30.77 -70.23 60.01
C LYS A 29 -31.22 -69.22 61.08
N ASP A 30 -32.02 -69.67 62.04
CA ASP A 30 -32.46 -68.85 63.17
C ASP A 30 -31.28 -68.45 64.06
N HIS A 31 -30.32 -69.36 64.30
CA HIS A 31 -29.10 -69.04 65.05
C HIS A 31 -28.26 -67.95 64.38
N LEU A 32 -28.02 -68.06 63.07
CA LEU A 32 -27.27 -67.06 62.29
C LEU A 32 -27.95 -65.68 62.27
N ASP A 33 -29.28 -65.64 62.26
CA ASP A 33 -30.03 -64.38 62.17
C ASP A 33 -30.29 -63.72 63.54
N LYS A 34 -30.36 -64.49 64.64
CA LYS A 34 -30.81 -63.98 65.95
C LYS A 34 -29.80 -64.09 67.09
N SER A 35 -28.78 -64.93 67.00
CA SER A 35 -27.95 -65.28 68.17
C SER A 35 -26.45 -65.42 67.89
N CYS A 36 -26.04 -65.48 66.63
CA CYS A 36 -24.64 -65.59 66.23
C CYS A 36 -23.98 -64.20 66.24
N GLN A 37 -22.78 -64.08 66.83
CA GLN A 37 -21.98 -62.84 66.79
C GLN A 37 -21.24 -62.63 65.45
N LEU A 38 -21.41 -63.55 64.50
CA LEU A 38 -20.94 -63.37 63.13
C LEU A 38 -21.80 -62.31 62.42
N ILE A 39 -21.16 -61.46 61.63
CA ILE A 39 -21.87 -60.48 60.80
C ILE A 39 -22.90 -61.27 59.97
N SER A 40 -24.19 -60.98 60.17
CA SER A 40 -25.26 -61.68 59.45
C SER A 40 -25.04 -61.51 57.96
N ILE A 41 -25.33 -62.56 57.17
CA ILE A 41 -25.22 -62.53 55.70
C ILE A 41 -25.98 -61.33 55.12
N GLN A 42 -27.08 -60.89 55.75
CA GLN A 42 -27.81 -59.69 55.35
C GLN A 42 -27.02 -58.38 55.56
N GLN A 43 -26.26 -58.27 56.65
CA GLN A 43 -25.41 -57.11 56.93
C GLN A 43 -24.20 -57.07 55.99
N ILE A 44 -23.63 -58.22 55.65
CA ILE A 44 -22.56 -58.31 54.64
C ILE A 44 -23.08 -57.88 53.27
N ILE A 45 -24.25 -58.35 52.86
CA ILE A 45 -24.88 -57.95 51.59
C ILE A 45 -25.19 -56.45 51.58
N ALA A 46 -25.63 -55.88 52.70
CA ALA A 46 -25.89 -54.45 52.82
C ALA A 46 -24.60 -53.61 52.70
N LEU A 47 -23.52 -54.02 53.37
CA LEU A 47 -22.22 -53.36 53.28
C LEU A 47 -21.61 -53.47 51.88
N ILE A 48 -21.75 -54.62 51.22
CA ILE A 48 -21.28 -54.81 49.83
C ILE A 48 -22.07 -53.93 48.87
N LYS A 49 -23.40 -53.83 49.02
CA LYS A 49 -24.23 -52.91 48.23
C LYS A 49 -23.85 -51.45 48.46
N GLU A 50 -23.62 -51.06 49.72
CA GLU A 50 -23.20 -49.71 50.09
C GLU A 50 -21.83 -49.36 49.47
N LEU A 51 -20.84 -50.25 49.58
CA LEU A 51 -19.52 -50.10 48.94
C LEU A 51 -19.60 -50.10 47.41
N GLN A 52 -20.45 -50.94 46.81
CA GLN A 52 -20.67 -50.97 45.36
C GLN A 52 -21.34 -49.68 44.86
N LEU A 53 -22.24 -49.09 45.65
CA LEU A 53 -22.91 -47.82 45.36
C LEU A 53 -21.93 -46.63 45.48
N GLN A 54 -21.11 -46.61 46.54
CA GLN A 54 -20.08 -45.60 46.80
C GLN A 54 -19.00 -45.59 45.70
N LEU A 55 -18.65 -46.76 45.15
CA LEU A 55 -17.60 -46.90 44.13
C LEU A 55 -18.04 -46.43 42.73
N GLN A 56 -19.34 -46.52 42.41
CA GLN A 56 -19.88 -46.18 41.09
C GLN A 56 -20.33 -44.71 40.95
N THR A 57 -20.59 -44.00 42.05
CA THR A 57 -21.30 -42.70 41.99
C THR A 57 -20.41 -41.47 42.22
N GLU A 58 -19.42 -41.51 43.10
CA GLU A 58 -18.62 -40.32 43.43
C GLU A 58 -17.57 -39.99 42.37
N LYS A 59 -16.69 -40.94 42.04
CA LYS A 59 -15.58 -40.69 41.09
C LYS A 59 -16.07 -40.37 39.68
N VAL A 60 -17.11 -41.07 39.21
CA VAL A 60 -17.70 -40.86 37.88
C VAL A 60 -18.40 -39.51 37.81
N LYS A 61 -19.13 -39.10 38.85
CA LYS A 61 -19.73 -37.76 38.92
C LYS A 61 -18.67 -36.66 38.89
N THR A 62 -17.60 -36.78 39.68
CA THR A 62 -16.53 -35.78 39.73
C THR A 62 -15.80 -35.66 38.39
N VAL A 63 -15.49 -36.80 37.75
CA VAL A 63 -14.90 -36.81 36.41
C VAL A 63 -15.85 -36.15 35.40
N LEU A 64 -17.14 -36.52 35.42
CA LEU A 64 -18.15 -35.93 34.53
C LEU A 64 -18.30 -34.41 34.75
N LEU A 65 -18.31 -33.96 36.01
CA LEU A 65 -18.36 -32.54 36.37
C LEU A 65 -17.12 -31.78 35.86
N LEU A 66 -15.93 -32.34 36.02
CA LEU A 66 -14.69 -31.75 35.51
C LEU A 66 -14.66 -31.68 33.98
N PHE A 67 -15.19 -32.71 33.30
CA PHE A 67 -15.39 -32.69 31.85
C PHE A 67 -16.39 -31.61 31.41
N PHE A 68 -17.52 -31.49 32.10
CA PHE A 68 -18.51 -30.44 31.82
C PHE A 68 -17.94 -29.04 32.07
N CYS A 69 -17.23 -28.82 33.18
CA CYS A 69 -16.58 -27.54 33.46
C CYS A 69 -15.54 -27.19 32.39
N SER A 70 -14.69 -28.15 32.01
CA SER A 70 -13.71 -27.95 30.93
C SER A 70 -14.39 -27.63 29.60
N PHE A 71 -15.49 -28.32 29.28
CA PHE A 71 -16.25 -28.08 28.05
C PHE A 71 -16.88 -26.68 28.04
N ILE A 72 -17.47 -26.23 29.15
CA ILE A 72 -18.05 -24.88 29.26
C ILE A 72 -16.97 -23.81 29.06
N ILE A 73 -15.80 -23.97 29.70
CA ILE A 73 -14.68 -23.02 29.54
C ILE A 73 -14.26 -22.93 28.07
N ILE A 74 -14.04 -24.07 27.41
CA ILE A 74 -13.64 -24.11 26.00
C ILE A 74 -14.73 -23.50 25.09
N PHE A 75 -16.01 -23.77 25.39
CA PHE A 75 -17.12 -23.22 24.63
C PHE A 75 -17.22 -21.70 24.75
N ASP A 76 -17.05 -21.17 25.96
CA ASP A 76 -17.04 -19.73 26.22
C ASP A 76 -15.84 -19.05 25.55
N GLU A 77 -14.64 -19.65 25.60
CA GLU A 77 -13.46 -19.15 24.87
C GLU A 77 -13.70 -19.14 23.35
N LEU A 78 -14.26 -20.20 22.78
CA LEU A 78 -14.61 -20.25 21.36
C LEU A 78 -15.63 -19.18 20.98
N LYS A 79 -16.61 -18.92 21.85
CA LYS A 79 -17.63 -17.89 21.63
C LYS A 79 -17.03 -16.49 21.64
N GLU A 80 -16.11 -16.20 22.57
CA GLU A 80 -15.37 -14.93 22.62
C GLU A 80 -14.50 -14.74 21.37
N ILE A 81 -13.76 -15.77 20.97
CA ILE A 81 -12.95 -15.74 19.73
C ILE A 81 -13.83 -15.47 18.53
N HIS A 82 -14.97 -16.15 18.42
CA HIS A 82 -15.92 -15.96 17.32
C HIS A 82 -16.55 -14.56 17.32
N LEU A 83 -16.85 -14.00 18.51
CA LEU A 83 -17.37 -12.63 18.61
C LEU A 83 -16.32 -11.63 18.15
N LYS A 84 -15.09 -11.75 18.66
CA LYS A 84 -13.98 -10.87 18.31
C LYS A 84 -13.66 -10.93 16.81
N SER A 85 -13.53 -12.13 16.24
CA SER A 85 -13.25 -12.29 14.82
C SER A 85 -14.35 -11.68 13.94
N ASN A 86 -15.62 -11.85 14.31
CA ASN A 86 -16.73 -11.22 13.58
C ASN A 86 -16.68 -9.69 13.64
N THR A 87 -16.31 -9.11 14.78
CA THR A 87 -16.16 -7.65 14.87
C THR A 87 -15.01 -7.13 14.00
N GLU A 88 -13.89 -7.85 13.94
CA GLU A 88 -12.75 -7.51 13.09
C GLU A 88 -13.13 -7.62 11.60
N ILE A 89 -13.83 -8.68 11.21
CA ILE A 89 -14.37 -8.86 9.85
C ILE A 89 -15.30 -7.70 9.49
N GLN A 90 -16.21 -7.31 10.38
CA GLN A 90 -17.11 -6.17 10.13
C GLN A 90 -16.35 -4.85 9.96
N GLN A 91 -15.31 -4.62 10.75
CA GLN A 91 -14.46 -3.42 10.60
C GLN A 91 -13.70 -3.43 9.29
N LEU A 92 -13.15 -4.58 8.88
CA LEU A 92 -12.46 -4.74 7.60
C LEU A 92 -13.40 -4.52 6.43
N ASN A 93 -14.62 -5.07 6.45
CA ASN A 93 -15.61 -4.87 5.40
C ASN A 93 -15.96 -3.38 5.24
N LYS A 94 -16.17 -2.64 6.34
CA LYS A 94 -16.41 -1.19 6.27
C LYS A 94 -15.24 -0.43 5.62
N LYS A 95 -13.99 -0.83 5.90
CA LYS A 95 -12.81 -0.24 5.26
C LYS A 95 -12.75 -0.57 3.78
N ILE A 96 -13.06 -1.80 3.40
CA ILE A 96 -13.13 -2.23 2.00
C ILE A 96 -14.18 -1.41 1.25
N ASP A 97 -15.39 -1.25 1.80
CA ASP A 97 -16.46 -0.46 1.18
C ASP A 97 -16.05 1.01 0.97
N ALA A 98 -15.38 1.61 1.98
CA ALA A 98 -14.88 2.97 1.88
C ALA A 98 -13.81 3.12 0.78
N LEU A 99 -12.85 2.18 0.72
CA LEU A 99 -11.80 2.17 -0.30
C LEU A 99 -12.37 1.93 -1.70
N GLN A 100 -13.36 1.05 -1.84
CA GLN A 100 -14.05 0.82 -3.10
C GLN A 100 -14.77 2.08 -3.58
N HIS A 101 -15.48 2.76 -2.69
CA HIS A 101 -16.15 4.02 -3.03
C HIS A 101 -15.14 5.10 -3.48
N GLU A 102 -13.99 5.21 -2.79
CA GLU A 102 -12.93 6.15 -3.18
C GLU A 102 -12.31 5.79 -4.55
N SER A 103 -12.05 4.51 -4.79
CA SER A 103 -11.56 4.02 -6.09
C SER A 103 -12.50 4.40 -7.22
N VAL A 104 -13.80 4.11 -7.08
CA VAL A 104 -14.82 4.45 -8.08
C VAL A 104 -14.88 5.96 -8.34
N LYS A 105 -14.70 6.78 -7.31
CA LYS A 105 -14.64 8.25 -7.46
C LYS A 105 -13.42 8.67 -8.29
N LYS A 106 -12.25 8.09 -8.02
CA LYS A 106 -11.02 8.36 -8.79
C LYS A 106 -11.16 7.88 -10.24
N ASP A 107 -11.76 6.71 -10.47
CA ASP A 107 -12.01 6.19 -11.83
C ASP A 107 -12.89 7.15 -12.65
N LYS A 108 -13.93 7.73 -12.05
CA LYS A 108 -14.76 8.76 -12.71
C LYS A 108 -13.94 9.98 -13.10
N GLN A 109 -13.08 10.48 -12.20
CA GLN A 109 -12.21 11.62 -12.49
C GLN A 109 -11.21 11.32 -13.60
N ILE A 110 -10.64 10.10 -13.63
CA ILE A 110 -9.74 9.66 -14.70
C ILE A 110 -10.48 9.65 -16.04
N ILE A 111 -11.72 9.15 -16.09
CA ILE A 111 -12.53 9.14 -17.32
C ILE A 111 -12.79 10.57 -17.80
N GLU A 112 -13.17 11.48 -16.92
CA GLU A 112 -13.40 12.89 -17.24
C GLU A 112 -12.14 13.54 -17.82
N LEU A 113 -11.01 13.43 -17.12
CA LEU A 113 -9.74 13.98 -17.59
C LEU A 113 -9.28 13.35 -18.91
N THR A 114 -9.55 12.05 -19.12
CA THR A 114 -9.22 11.36 -20.37
C THR A 114 -10.01 11.94 -21.54
N ASN A 115 -11.30 12.25 -21.33
CA ASN A 115 -12.13 12.88 -22.35
C ASN A 115 -11.62 14.30 -22.68
N ASP A 116 -11.26 15.09 -21.66
CA ASP A 116 -10.71 16.43 -21.85
C ASP A 116 -9.40 16.40 -22.65
N ILE A 117 -8.49 15.47 -22.33
CA ILE A 117 -7.24 15.27 -23.07
C ILE A 117 -7.53 14.91 -24.53
N GLN A 118 -8.51 14.04 -24.79
CA GLN A 118 -8.86 13.64 -26.15
C GLN A 118 -9.46 14.80 -26.94
N GLN A 119 -10.25 15.66 -26.30
CA GLN A 119 -10.79 16.87 -26.92
C GLN A 119 -9.66 17.84 -27.28
N VAL A 120 -8.79 18.19 -26.32
CA VAL A 120 -7.66 19.10 -26.55
C VAL A 120 -6.74 18.59 -27.66
N LYS A 121 -6.49 17.28 -27.70
CA LYS A 121 -5.69 16.66 -28.76
C LYS A 121 -6.32 16.84 -30.14
N SER A 122 -7.64 16.64 -30.24
CA SER A 122 -8.39 16.83 -31.48
C SER A 122 -8.39 18.29 -31.94
N GLU A 123 -8.58 19.22 -31.00
CA GLU A 123 -8.52 20.66 -31.26
C GLU A 123 -7.13 21.10 -31.74
N LYS A 124 -6.06 20.57 -31.10
CA LYS A 124 -4.68 20.81 -31.52
C LYS A 124 -4.42 20.35 -32.94
N GLU A 125 -4.84 19.14 -33.32
CA GLU A 125 -4.67 18.62 -34.68
C GLU A 125 -5.39 19.48 -35.73
N ILE A 126 -6.60 19.97 -35.41
CA ILE A 126 -7.34 20.88 -36.29
C ILE A 126 -6.58 22.21 -36.43
N ASN A 127 -6.07 22.75 -35.32
CA ASN A 127 -5.36 24.03 -35.32
C ASN A 127 -4.03 23.95 -36.10
N GLU A 128 -3.26 22.87 -35.92
CA GLU A 128 -2.04 22.62 -36.67
C GLU A 128 -2.30 22.51 -38.18
N LYS A 129 -3.37 21.82 -38.58
CA LYS A 129 -3.79 21.77 -40.00
C LYS A 129 -4.11 23.15 -40.54
N LYS A 130 -4.95 23.92 -39.84
CA LYS A 130 -5.30 25.30 -40.25
C LYS A 130 -4.06 26.18 -40.39
N GLN A 131 -3.14 26.13 -39.43
CA GLN A 131 -1.90 26.90 -39.47
C GLN A 131 -1.02 26.48 -40.65
N SER A 132 -0.93 25.18 -40.94
CA SER A 132 -0.16 24.66 -42.08
C SER A 132 -0.74 25.13 -43.43
N GLU A 133 -2.07 25.16 -43.56
CA GLU A 133 -2.76 25.65 -44.75
C GLU A 133 -2.50 27.14 -44.96
N GLU A 134 -2.57 27.94 -43.89
CA GLU A 134 -2.34 29.39 -43.95
C GLU A 134 -0.89 29.74 -44.30
N ILE A 135 0.08 29.02 -43.72
CA ILE A 135 1.50 29.13 -44.10
C ILE A 135 1.70 28.77 -45.58
N SER A 136 1.06 27.71 -46.07
CA SER A 136 1.17 27.30 -47.48
C SER A 136 0.64 28.39 -48.42
N LYS A 137 -0.46 29.05 -48.05
CA LYS A 137 -1.05 30.15 -48.80
C LYS A 137 -0.13 31.37 -48.83
N MET A 138 0.37 31.81 -47.67
CA MET A 138 1.34 32.91 -47.60
C MET A 138 2.62 32.64 -48.41
N ASN A 139 3.11 31.40 -48.40
CA ASN A 139 4.28 31.02 -49.20
C ASN A 139 4.01 31.14 -50.70
N ASN A 140 2.83 30.73 -51.16
CA ASN A 140 2.43 30.88 -52.55
C ASN A 140 2.30 32.36 -52.93
N ASP A 141 1.66 33.18 -52.10
CA ASP A 141 1.50 34.62 -52.32
C ASP A 141 2.87 35.32 -52.38
N ASN A 142 3.78 35.01 -51.45
CA ASN A 142 5.16 35.51 -51.46
C ASN A 142 5.92 35.10 -52.72
N LYS A 143 5.73 33.88 -53.22
CA LYS A 143 6.35 33.41 -54.47
C LYS A 143 5.86 34.23 -55.67
N ILE A 144 4.55 34.51 -55.74
CA ILE A 144 3.95 35.35 -56.78
C ILE A 144 4.50 36.76 -56.70
N LEU A 145 4.54 37.35 -55.51
CA LEU A 145 5.03 38.71 -55.29
C LEU A 145 6.50 38.86 -55.71
N LYS A 146 7.34 37.85 -55.40
CA LYS A 146 8.74 37.80 -55.82
C LYS A 146 8.89 37.73 -57.34
N GLN A 147 8.05 36.95 -58.03
CA GLN A 147 8.03 36.91 -59.50
C GLN A 147 7.60 38.24 -60.10
N GLN A 148 6.63 38.93 -59.49
CA GLN A 148 6.20 40.27 -59.94
C GLN A 148 7.31 41.32 -59.76
N LEU A 149 8.02 41.28 -58.63
CA LEU A 149 9.18 42.14 -58.38
C LEU A 149 10.27 41.94 -59.43
N LEU A 150 10.67 40.68 -59.69
CA LEU A 150 11.64 40.35 -60.73
C LEU A 150 11.24 40.87 -62.12
N LYS A 151 9.95 40.73 -62.49
CA LYS A 151 9.44 41.27 -63.75
C LYS A 151 9.55 42.80 -63.82
N LYS A 152 9.23 43.50 -62.73
CA LYS A 152 9.38 44.96 -62.64
C LYS A 152 10.85 45.40 -62.69
N GLU A 153 11.76 44.68 -62.04
CA GLU A 153 13.20 44.95 -62.11
C GLU A 153 13.74 44.78 -63.53
N SER A 154 13.32 43.73 -64.25
CA SER A 154 13.69 43.56 -65.67
C SER A 154 13.15 44.69 -66.56
N GLN A 155 11.92 45.17 -66.32
CA GLN A 155 11.37 46.32 -67.03
C GLN A 155 12.15 47.61 -66.72
N PHE A 156 12.53 47.82 -65.46
CA PHE A 156 13.33 48.98 -65.05
C PHE A 156 14.72 48.99 -65.69
N LYS A 157 15.40 47.82 -65.74
CA LYS A 157 16.69 47.68 -66.43
C LYS A 157 16.58 47.93 -67.94
N ASN A 158 15.53 47.47 -68.59
CA ASN A 158 15.31 47.75 -70.02
C ASN A 158 15.07 49.24 -70.28
N ASN A 159 14.37 49.94 -69.39
CA ASN A 159 14.10 51.37 -69.52
C ASN A 159 15.32 52.26 -69.17
N GLN A 160 16.39 51.71 -68.59
CA GLN A 160 17.64 52.42 -68.26
C GLN A 160 18.75 52.30 -69.33
N THR A 161 18.46 51.81 -70.54
CA THR A 161 19.46 51.78 -71.64
C THR A 161 19.69 53.13 -72.35
N HIS A 162 19.23 54.24 -71.76
CA HIS A 162 19.66 55.59 -72.13
C HIS A 162 19.82 56.45 -70.88
N HIS A 163 20.99 56.38 -70.22
CA HIS A 163 21.79 57.52 -69.74
C HIS A 163 22.79 57.13 -68.62
N HIS A 164 24.06 57.43 -68.93
CA HIS A 164 25.24 57.68 -68.10
C HIS A 164 25.78 56.66 -67.08
N ASP A 165 26.97 56.15 -67.44
CA ASP A 165 28.09 55.82 -66.55
C ASP A 165 28.33 56.95 -65.51
N GLU A 166 28.34 56.61 -64.21
CA GLU A 166 29.43 57.00 -63.28
C GLU A 166 29.34 56.47 -61.83
N ASP A 167 28.25 55.89 -61.35
CA ASP A 167 28.17 55.49 -59.93
C ASP A 167 28.43 54.00 -59.66
N LYS A 168 29.65 53.54 -59.97
CA LYS A 168 30.09 52.14 -59.75
C LYS A 168 31.02 51.93 -58.54
N LYS A 169 30.96 52.81 -57.52
CA LYS A 169 31.85 52.69 -56.34
C LYS A 169 31.18 52.50 -54.98
N GLU A 170 29.84 52.53 -54.87
CA GLU A 170 29.15 52.24 -53.59
C GLU A 170 28.58 50.82 -53.49
N ILE A 171 28.41 50.11 -54.62
CA ILE A 171 27.73 48.81 -54.65
C ILE A 171 28.61 47.67 -54.12
N ASP A 172 29.93 47.78 -54.20
CA ASP A 172 30.86 46.74 -53.75
C ASP A 172 30.98 46.69 -52.21
N SER A 173 30.66 47.79 -51.51
CA SER A 173 30.66 47.85 -50.04
C SER A 173 29.51 47.04 -49.42
N TYR A 174 28.35 47.01 -50.08
CA TYR A 174 27.19 46.26 -49.60
C TYR A 174 27.25 44.77 -49.95
N HIS A 175 27.98 44.39 -51.00
CA HIS A 175 28.15 42.98 -51.37
C HIS A 175 29.05 42.19 -50.40
N GLN A 176 29.91 42.85 -49.64
CA GLN A 176 30.79 42.20 -48.66
C GLN A 176 30.10 41.83 -47.34
N LEU A 177 28.95 42.46 -47.02
CA LEU A 177 28.15 42.17 -45.83
C LEU A 177 27.16 41.01 -46.00
N LEU A 178 26.88 40.61 -47.25
CA LEU A 178 25.88 39.57 -47.58
C LEU A 178 26.48 38.17 -47.78
N GLN A 179 27.82 38.03 -47.80
CA GLN A 179 28.49 36.73 -48.04
C GLN A 179 28.91 35.97 -46.78
N THR A 180 28.69 36.51 -45.57
CA THR A 180 28.96 35.76 -44.33
C THR A 180 27.66 35.37 -43.64
N LYS A 181 26.94 34.39 -44.17
CA LYS A 181 26.04 33.50 -43.41
C LYS A 181 25.40 32.46 -44.32
N SER A 182 26.08 31.33 -44.47
CA SER A 182 25.37 30.07 -44.70
C SER A 182 26.15 28.92 -44.06
N ASN A 183 25.41 28.16 -43.26
CA ASN A 183 25.66 26.81 -42.75
C ASN A 183 26.41 26.68 -41.41
N SER A 184 25.71 26.97 -40.32
CA SER A 184 25.62 26.04 -39.18
C SER A 184 24.42 26.41 -38.29
N PRO A 185 23.69 25.45 -37.68
CA PRO A 185 22.63 25.77 -36.75
C PRO A 185 23.26 26.37 -35.49
N SER A 186 22.81 27.58 -35.14
CA SER A 186 23.04 28.34 -33.90
C SER A 186 24.18 27.86 -32.99
N LYS A 187 25.39 28.41 -33.16
CA LYS A 187 26.28 28.55 -32.00
C LYS A 187 25.69 29.63 -31.10
N PHE A 188 25.06 29.23 -30.01
CA PHE A 188 24.73 30.13 -28.91
C PHE A 188 25.98 30.95 -28.58
N ASN A 189 25.91 32.26 -28.79
CA ASN A 189 27.05 33.14 -28.56
C ASN A 189 27.12 33.46 -27.07
N PHE A 190 27.89 32.64 -26.34
CA PHE A 190 28.04 32.74 -24.89
C PHE A 190 28.64 34.09 -24.46
N ASP A 191 29.52 34.68 -25.27
CA ASP A 191 30.15 35.97 -24.96
C ASP A 191 29.14 37.13 -25.05
N LEU A 192 28.25 37.08 -26.05
CA LEU A 192 27.15 38.04 -26.16
C LEU A 192 26.16 37.88 -25.01
N PHE A 193 25.85 36.64 -24.61
CA PHE A 193 24.99 36.37 -23.46
C PHE A 193 25.62 36.90 -22.16
N ARG A 194 26.90 36.61 -21.92
CA ARG A 194 27.62 37.05 -20.70
C ARG A 194 27.76 38.56 -20.61
N SER A 195 27.96 39.26 -21.74
CA SER A 195 28.07 40.72 -21.77
C SER A 195 26.73 41.45 -21.62
N SER A 196 25.62 40.77 -21.93
CA SER A 196 24.26 41.32 -21.80
C SER A 196 23.49 40.79 -20.59
N SER A 197 23.96 39.74 -19.93
CA SER A 197 23.27 39.16 -18.78
C SER A 197 23.48 40.01 -17.53
N LYS A 198 22.36 40.28 -16.86
CA LYS A 198 22.32 40.96 -15.57
C LYS A 198 22.10 39.92 -14.49
N LEU A 199 22.85 39.99 -13.39
CA LEU A 199 22.58 39.18 -12.19
C LEU A 199 21.16 39.50 -11.69
N ILE A 200 20.27 38.51 -11.71
CA ILE A 200 18.86 38.67 -11.33
C ILE A 200 18.69 38.45 -9.82
N ASN A 201 19.28 37.39 -9.28
CA ASN A 201 19.14 37.04 -7.86
C ASN A 201 20.38 36.30 -7.35
N THR A 202 20.60 36.32 -6.03
CA THR A 202 21.68 35.56 -5.35
C THR A 202 21.07 34.74 -4.23
N PHE A 203 21.08 33.42 -4.39
CA PHE A 203 20.61 32.49 -3.37
C PHE A 203 21.70 32.28 -2.30
N THR A 204 21.42 32.73 -1.08
CA THR A 204 22.33 32.60 0.07
C THR A 204 21.75 31.59 1.06
N GLY A 205 22.60 30.72 1.60
CA GLY A 205 22.16 29.73 2.59
C GLY A 205 23.03 28.48 2.68
N HIS A 206 23.73 28.12 1.61
CA HIS A 206 24.78 27.11 1.72
C HIS A 206 25.97 27.66 2.51
N THR A 207 26.51 26.86 3.43
CA THR A 207 27.65 27.25 4.27
C THR A 207 28.98 26.78 3.70
N SER A 208 28.95 26.04 2.59
CA SER A 208 30.12 25.55 1.87
C SER A 208 29.86 25.48 0.35
N SER A 209 30.89 25.10 -0.41
CA SER A 209 30.87 25.10 -1.88
C SER A 209 29.72 24.28 -2.46
N VAL A 210 29.00 24.87 -3.41
CA VAL A 210 27.97 24.20 -4.21
C VAL A 210 28.64 23.42 -5.33
N PHE A 211 28.34 22.13 -5.44
CA PHE A 211 28.94 21.23 -6.44
C PHE A 211 27.98 20.85 -7.55
N SER A 212 26.67 20.95 -7.32
CA SER A 212 25.65 20.60 -8.30
C SER A 212 24.50 21.60 -8.27
N ILE A 213 23.98 21.90 -9.45
CA ILE A 213 22.77 22.70 -9.66
C ILE A 213 21.93 21.98 -10.71
N ASP A 214 20.64 21.85 -10.48
CA ASP A 214 19.68 21.29 -11.43
C ASP A 214 18.40 22.14 -11.45
N CYS A 215 17.62 22.07 -12.53
CA CYS A 215 16.35 22.76 -12.64
C CYS A 215 15.23 21.76 -12.95
N SER A 216 14.11 21.91 -12.24
CA SER A 216 12.95 21.05 -12.40
C SER A 216 11.68 21.88 -12.54
N THR A 217 10.77 21.41 -13.38
CA THR A 217 9.42 21.96 -13.49
C THR A 217 8.46 20.98 -12.82
N PHE A 218 7.77 21.44 -11.78
CA PHE A 218 6.74 20.65 -11.09
C PHE A 218 5.51 21.53 -10.90
N ASP A 219 4.36 21.06 -11.40
CA ASP A 219 3.07 21.77 -11.30
C ASP A 219 3.13 23.22 -11.82
N ASP A 220 3.62 23.38 -13.06
CA ASP A 220 3.87 24.68 -13.74
C ASP A 220 4.80 25.67 -13.01
N CYS A 221 5.39 25.27 -11.88
CA CYS A 221 6.39 26.03 -11.15
C CYS A 221 7.80 25.57 -11.53
N GLN A 222 8.72 26.53 -11.69
CA GLN A 222 10.12 26.25 -11.98
C GLN A 222 10.95 26.37 -10.71
N PHE A 223 11.68 25.31 -10.38
CA PHE A 223 12.52 25.25 -9.20
C PHE A 223 13.97 25.03 -9.56
N ILE A 224 14.86 25.58 -8.74
CA ILE A 224 16.29 25.32 -8.81
C ILE A 224 16.67 24.48 -7.59
N CYS A 225 17.37 23.38 -7.82
CA CYS A 225 17.92 22.52 -6.78
C CYS A 225 19.44 22.71 -6.73
N SER A 226 20.02 22.85 -5.54
CA SER A 226 21.47 22.95 -5.36
C SER A 226 21.98 21.97 -4.30
N GLY A 227 23.08 21.26 -4.61
CA GLY A 227 23.78 20.37 -3.68
C GLY A 227 25.14 20.93 -3.27
N SER A 228 25.44 20.93 -1.97
CA SER A 228 26.65 21.53 -1.41
C SER A 228 27.48 20.57 -0.56
N ALA A 229 28.77 20.90 -0.41
CA ALA A 229 29.69 20.28 0.52
C ALA A 229 29.26 20.45 2.00
N ASP A 230 28.31 21.32 2.30
CA ASP A 230 27.73 21.47 3.63
C ASP A 230 26.81 20.29 4.04
N GLY A 231 26.64 19.31 3.15
CA GLY A 231 25.83 18.11 3.38
C GLY A 231 24.34 18.33 3.13
N THR A 232 23.95 19.45 2.55
CA THR A 232 22.53 19.78 2.29
C THR A 232 22.23 19.92 0.81
N VAL A 233 20.96 19.64 0.48
CA VAL A 233 20.33 20.02 -0.79
C VAL A 233 19.30 21.09 -0.49
N ARG A 234 19.29 22.17 -1.28
CA ARG A 234 18.32 23.27 -1.16
C ARG A 234 17.51 23.40 -2.44
N VAL A 235 16.26 23.82 -2.29
CA VAL A 235 15.32 24.10 -3.38
C VAL A 235 14.95 25.58 -3.31
N TRP A 236 14.98 26.25 -4.46
CA TRP A 236 14.72 27.67 -4.62
C TRP A 236 13.58 27.90 -5.61
N ASP A 237 12.74 28.90 -5.34
CA ASP A 237 11.67 29.40 -6.20
C ASP A 237 12.10 30.56 -7.12
#